data_AF-A0A956FM86-F1
#
_entry.id   AF-A0A956FM86-F1
#
_cell.length_a   1.000
_cell.length_b   1.000
_cell.length_c   1.000
_cell.angle_alpha   90.00
_cell.angle_beta   90.00
_cell.angle_gamma   90.00
#
_symmetry.space_group_name_H-M   'P 1'
#
loop_
_entity.id
_entity.type
_entity.pdbx_description
1 polymer ?
#
loop_
_entity_poly.entity_id
_entity_poly.type
_entity_poly.pdbx_seq_one_letter_code
_entity_poly.pdbx_strand_id
1 'polypeptide(L)'
;MTFLRVWSIAAFSLLVACGGNKPDAGKADADKAKAAEAGEAAKEGEGEAAKEGEGDAAKEGEGDAAKEGEGDAAAKPKRQFDRERDKSGVLARTAAVLEAEEDFDNEKLRGLSHHAEKLPSVKAVCKHVTEVRETPDALDGCVKDTEHWLAKIGPEIYEDLAHCLLEAKTAEELAECEEAEHDIEVVLHGKTRGDGLDKGTCDEFYDHFEKLTMAEAGEQSKLVEDILEEVRADMIVTCMEQGTKAEIECAMKTDDIDKLEDCSPKLL
;
A
#
# COMPACT_ATOMS: atom_id res chain seq x y z
N MET A 1 -12.84 48.40 16.24
CA MET A 1 -12.09 47.79 17.37
C MET A 1 -12.08 46.29 17.14
N THR A 2 -10.88 45.76 17.24
CA THR A 2 -10.30 44.47 16.83
C THR A 2 -11.18 43.22 17.06
N PHE A 3 -11.61 42.57 15.97
CA PHE A 3 -12.18 41.22 16.03
C PHE A 3 -11.04 40.20 15.95
N LEU A 4 -10.77 39.51 17.05
CA LEU A 4 -9.93 38.32 17.09
C LEU A 4 -10.69 37.18 16.39
N ARG A 5 -10.14 36.72 15.26
CA ARG A 5 -10.48 35.46 14.63
C ARG A 5 -9.95 34.32 15.51
N VAL A 6 -10.85 33.55 16.11
CA VAL A 6 -10.54 32.21 16.62
C VAL A 6 -10.74 31.27 15.44
N TRP A 7 -9.63 30.87 14.81
CA TRP A 7 -9.62 29.73 13.89
C TRP A 7 -9.76 28.46 14.74
N SER A 8 -10.79 27.67 14.46
CA SER A 8 -10.85 26.27 14.88
C SER A 8 -9.73 25.50 14.19
N ILE A 9 -8.68 25.22 14.96
CA ILE A 9 -7.63 24.26 14.63
C ILE A 9 -8.15 22.90 15.12
N ALA A 10 -8.78 22.12 14.25
CA ALA A 10 -9.03 20.69 14.46
C ALA A 10 -9.55 20.01 13.17
N ALA A 11 -8.84 20.17 12.05
CA ALA A 11 -9.01 19.33 10.85
C ALA A 11 -7.81 19.50 9.90
N PHE A 12 -6.60 19.55 10.45
CA PHE A 12 -5.39 19.73 9.66
C PHE A 12 -4.25 18.99 10.37
N SER A 13 -4.18 17.67 10.15
CA SER A 13 -2.96 16.86 10.36
C SER A 13 -3.25 15.40 9.99
N LEU A 14 -3.33 15.12 8.68
CA LEU A 14 -2.82 13.87 8.11
C LEU A 14 -2.61 14.02 6.58
N LEU A 15 -1.99 15.14 6.16
CA LEU A 15 -1.67 15.42 4.75
C LEU A 15 -0.16 15.53 4.51
N VAL A 16 0.67 14.86 5.32
CA VAL A 16 2.13 14.91 5.14
C VAL A 16 2.72 13.55 5.50
N ALA A 17 2.93 12.70 4.49
CA ALA A 17 3.98 11.68 4.54
C ALA A 17 4.45 11.10 3.18
N CYS A 18 4.07 11.62 2.00
CA CYS A 18 4.83 11.33 0.75
C CYS A 18 6.07 12.25 0.63
N GLY A 19 6.75 12.50 1.74
CA GLY A 19 7.97 13.30 1.83
C GLY A 19 9.10 12.43 2.37
N GLY A 20 9.69 11.59 1.51
CA GLY A 20 10.84 10.77 1.83
C GLY A 20 12.07 11.63 2.16
N ASN A 21 12.30 11.94 3.43
CA ASN A 21 13.57 12.45 3.90
C ASN A 21 14.47 11.26 4.24
N LYS A 22 15.30 10.84 3.29
CA LYS A 22 16.31 9.79 3.46
C LYS A 22 17.43 10.32 4.36
N PRO A 23 17.76 9.70 5.51
CA PRO A 23 18.93 10.11 6.27
C PRO A 23 20.21 9.71 5.53
N ASP A 24 21.11 10.69 5.33
CA ASP A 24 22.46 10.49 4.79
C ASP A 24 23.19 9.37 5.54
N ALA A 25 23.51 8.30 4.80
CA ALA A 25 24.35 7.21 5.28
C ALA A 25 25.80 7.71 5.40
N GLY A 26 26.16 8.13 6.62
CA GLY A 26 27.52 8.42 7.02
C GLY A 26 28.42 7.18 6.89
N LYS A 27 29.47 7.36 6.11
CA LYS A 27 30.63 6.48 5.92
C LYS A 27 31.29 6.16 7.28
N ALA A 28 31.32 4.88 7.67
CA ALA A 28 32.07 4.43 8.84
C ALA A 28 33.30 3.62 8.38
N ASP A 29 34.47 4.21 8.60
CA ASP A 29 35.77 3.57 8.50
C ASP A 29 35.90 2.44 9.53
N ALA A 30 36.41 1.30 9.08
CA ALA A 30 36.76 0.16 9.90
C ALA A 30 38.19 0.32 10.45
N ASP A 31 38.34 0.55 11.75
CA ASP A 31 39.59 0.32 12.47
C ASP A 31 39.35 -0.43 13.79
N LYS A 32 39.72 -1.72 13.74
CA LYS A 32 40.57 -2.48 14.66
C LYS A 32 40.50 -2.29 16.20
N ALA A 33 40.65 -3.45 16.86
CA ALA A 33 41.15 -3.70 18.22
C ALA A 33 40.13 -3.51 19.37
N LYS A 34 40.17 -4.17 20.52
CA LYS A 34 40.89 -5.33 21.10
C LYS A 34 40.40 -5.41 22.57
N ALA A 35 40.18 -6.63 23.05
CA ALA A 35 40.18 -7.07 24.47
C ALA A 35 39.16 -6.51 25.49
N ALA A 36 38.45 -7.48 26.09
CA ALA A 36 38.17 -7.71 27.52
C ALA A 36 38.15 -6.52 28.50
N GLU A 37 37.07 -6.40 29.27
CA GLU A 37 37.10 -6.62 30.72
C GLU A 37 35.69 -6.74 31.31
N ALA A 38 35.61 -7.45 32.43
CA ALA A 38 34.43 -7.66 33.26
C ALA A 38 34.12 -6.41 34.11
N GLY A 39 32.86 -6.22 34.47
CA GLY A 39 32.45 -5.19 35.42
C GLY A 39 31.00 -5.35 35.84
N GLU A 40 30.79 -5.73 37.09
CA GLU A 40 29.52 -5.88 37.80
C GLU A 40 28.77 -4.55 38.04
N ALA A 41 27.50 -4.73 38.47
CA ALA A 41 26.76 -3.95 39.46
C ALA A 41 25.70 -2.92 38.98
N ALA A 42 24.44 -3.36 39.12
CA ALA A 42 23.33 -2.74 39.85
C ALA A 42 23.09 -1.21 39.78
N LYS A 43 21.87 -0.84 39.38
CA LYS A 43 20.99 -0.01 40.22
C LYS A 43 19.53 -0.01 39.74
N GLU A 44 18.65 -0.40 40.66
CA GLU A 44 17.22 -0.11 40.66
C GLU A 44 16.97 1.41 40.68
N GLY A 45 15.86 1.82 40.07
CA GLY A 45 15.34 3.17 40.15
C GLY A 45 13.83 3.13 39.95
N GLU A 46 13.10 2.88 41.04
CA GLU A 46 11.68 3.20 41.17
C GLU A 46 11.48 4.71 41.09
N GLY A 47 10.42 5.12 40.38
CA GLY A 47 9.96 6.49 40.30
C GLY A 47 8.44 6.53 40.28
N GLU A 48 7.84 6.49 41.46
CA GLU A 48 6.47 6.95 41.69
C GLU A 48 6.40 8.48 41.57
N ALA A 49 5.38 9.00 40.89
CA ALA A 49 4.77 10.28 41.26
C ALA A 49 3.36 10.40 40.65
N ALA A 50 2.36 10.36 41.55
CA ALA A 50 0.98 10.72 41.31
C ALA A 50 0.81 12.22 41.01
N LYS A 51 -0.19 12.56 40.20
CA LYS A 51 -0.96 13.80 40.37
C LYS A 51 -2.35 13.67 39.77
N GLU A 52 -3.31 13.38 40.63
CA GLU A 52 -4.72 13.67 40.41
C GLU A 52 -4.91 15.19 40.31
N GLY A 53 -5.74 15.60 39.37
CA GLY A 53 -6.22 16.97 39.21
C GLY A 53 -7.69 16.93 38.87
N GLU A 54 -8.53 16.78 39.90
CA GLU A 54 -9.97 17.07 39.84
C GLU A 54 -10.17 18.57 39.61
N GLY A 55 -10.86 18.90 38.52
CA GLY A 55 -11.31 20.24 38.20
C GLY A 55 -12.78 20.19 37.83
N ASP A 56 -13.64 20.15 38.84
CA ASP A 56 -15.08 20.31 38.73
C ASP A 56 -15.41 21.79 38.49
N ALA A 57 -16.04 22.11 37.37
CA ALA A 57 -16.62 23.42 37.12
C ALA A 57 -17.90 23.27 36.30
N ALA A 58 -19.01 23.12 37.02
CA ALA A 58 -20.35 23.36 36.53
C ALA A 58 -20.47 24.77 35.93
N LYS A 59 -21.00 24.85 34.70
CA LYS A 59 -21.65 26.06 34.21
C LYS A 59 -22.80 25.69 33.30
N GLU A 60 -23.99 25.66 33.90
CA GLU A 60 -25.26 25.73 33.19
C GLU A 60 -25.34 27.06 32.44
N GLY A 61 -25.76 26.96 31.18
CA GLY A 61 -26.06 28.08 30.32
C GLY A 61 -27.04 27.59 29.25
N GLU A 62 -28.32 27.54 29.61
CA GLU A 62 -29.42 27.44 28.66
C GLU A 62 -29.37 28.66 27.71
N GLY A 63 -28.96 28.41 26.48
CA GLY A 63 -29.14 29.28 25.34
C GLY A 63 -29.92 28.52 24.28
N ASP A 64 -31.23 28.66 24.31
CA ASP A 64 -32.15 28.17 23.29
C ASP A 64 -31.95 28.99 22.01
N ALA A 65 -30.94 28.59 21.23
CA ALA A 65 -30.71 29.11 19.89
C ALA A 65 -31.51 28.26 18.91
N ALA A 66 -32.49 28.92 18.29
CA ALA A 66 -33.29 28.37 17.21
C ALA A 66 -32.40 27.63 16.20
N LYS A 67 -32.63 26.32 16.10
CA LYS A 67 -32.02 25.41 15.13
C LYS A 67 -32.49 25.83 13.74
N GLU A 68 -31.80 26.80 13.13
CA GLU A 68 -31.94 27.06 11.70
C GLU A 68 -31.62 25.76 10.99
N GLY A 69 -32.58 25.28 10.20
CA GLY A 69 -32.50 24.01 9.51
C GLY A 69 -31.23 23.98 8.65
N GLU A 70 -30.26 23.18 9.08
CA GLU A 70 -29.24 22.62 8.20
C GLU A 70 -30.00 22.04 7.01
N GLY A 71 -29.91 22.74 5.88
CA GLY A 71 -30.25 22.16 4.61
C GLY A 71 -29.41 20.90 4.50
N ASP A 72 -30.09 19.76 4.49
CA ASP A 72 -29.55 18.43 4.22
C ASP A 72 -28.89 18.51 2.83
N ALA A 73 -27.64 18.98 2.81
CA ALA A 73 -26.79 18.94 1.64
C ALA A 73 -26.55 17.45 1.45
N ALA A 74 -27.45 16.83 0.67
CA ALA A 74 -27.44 15.41 0.40
C ALA A 74 -26.00 14.97 0.17
N ALA A 75 -25.45 14.25 1.15
CA ALA A 75 -24.07 13.82 1.10
C ALA A 75 -23.90 13.08 -0.22
N LYS A 76 -22.95 13.52 -1.06
CA LYS A 76 -22.62 12.78 -2.27
C LYS A 76 -22.34 11.33 -1.85
N PRO A 77 -22.85 10.33 -2.59
CA PRO A 77 -22.53 8.95 -2.27
C PRO A 77 -21.00 8.80 -2.27
N LYS A 78 -20.45 8.30 -1.16
CA LYS A 78 -19.01 8.00 -1.08
C LYS A 78 -18.67 6.98 -2.17
N ARG A 79 -17.52 7.16 -2.82
CA ARG A 79 -16.98 6.14 -3.73
C ARG A 79 -16.67 4.88 -2.91
N GLN A 80 -17.01 3.71 -3.45
CA GLN A 80 -16.76 2.41 -2.82
C GLN A 80 -16.33 1.44 -3.90
N PHE A 81 -15.27 0.69 -3.64
CA PHE A 81 -14.78 -0.36 -4.53
C PHE A 81 -15.39 -1.71 -4.16
N ASP A 82 -15.70 -2.52 -5.18
CA ASP A 82 -16.33 -3.83 -4.97
C ASP A 82 -15.31 -4.89 -4.58
N ARG A 83 -15.22 -5.16 -3.27
CA ARG A 83 -14.34 -6.19 -2.71
C ARG A 83 -14.61 -7.60 -3.24
N GLU A 84 -15.84 -7.89 -3.62
CA GLU A 84 -16.22 -9.23 -4.08
C GLU A 84 -15.66 -9.53 -5.48
N ARG A 85 -15.23 -8.48 -6.19
CA ARG A 85 -14.60 -8.60 -7.50
C ARG A 85 -13.13 -8.98 -7.42
N ASP A 86 -12.45 -8.64 -6.34
CA ASP A 86 -11.10 -9.11 -6.07
C ASP A 86 -11.12 -10.63 -5.88
N LYS A 87 -10.60 -11.35 -6.86
CA LYS A 87 -10.42 -12.81 -6.81
C LYS A 87 -8.96 -13.21 -7.00
N SER A 88 -8.08 -12.22 -6.98
CA SER A 88 -6.67 -12.38 -7.24
C SER A 88 -5.99 -13.15 -6.10
N GLY A 89 -5.34 -14.26 -6.47
CA GLY A 89 -4.37 -14.94 -5.63
C GLY A 89 -3.06 -14.17 -5.57
N VAL A 90 -2.09 -14.68 -4.82
CA VAL A 90 -0.77 -14.03 -4.74
C VAL A 90 -0.08 -13.99 -6.10
N LEU A 91 -0.21 -15.03 -6.94
CA LEU A 91 0.39 -15.06 -8.28
C LEU A 91 -0.12 -13.93 -9.16
N ALA A 92 -1.43 -13.70 -9.14
CA ALA A 92 -2.08 -12.68 -9.95
C ALA A 92 -1.62 -11.28 -9.54
N ARG A 93 -1.45 -11.06 -8.24
CA ARG A 93 -0.98 -9.79 -7.68
C ARG A 93 0.49 -9.53 -8.04
N THR A 94 1.35 -10.53 -7.92
CA THR A 94 2.76 -10.40 -8.31
C THR A 94 2.91 -10.15 -9.81
N ALA A 95 2.16 -10.86 -10.64
CA ALA A 95 2.18 -10.66 -12.09
C ALA A 95 1.64 -9.29 -12.50
N ALA A 96 0.58 -8.80 -11.83
CA ALA A 96 -0.02 -7.51 -12.13
C ALA A 96 0.94 -6.34 -11.90
N VAL A 97 1.75 -6.38 -10.83
CA VAL A 97 2.77 -5.34 -10.58
C VAL A 97 3.71 -5.19 -11.77
N LEU A 98 4.20 -6.30 -12.32
CA LEU A 98 5.09 -6.28 -13.47
C LEU A 98 4.38 -5.87 -14.77
N GLU A 99 3.12 -6.27 -14.97
CA GLU A 99 2.36 -5.92 -16.17
C GLU A 99 1.97 -4.43 -16.23
N ALA A 100 1.78 -3.79 -15.07
CA ALA A 100 1.40 -2.39 -15.02
C ALA A 100 2.54 -1.44 -15.43
N GLU A 101 3.75 -1.97 -15.61
CA GLU A 101 4.89 -1.24 -16.13
C GLU A 101 4.85 -1.10 -17.66
N GLU A 102 4.92 0.15 -18.14
CA GLU A 102 4.79 0.46 -19.57
C GLU A 102 5.87 -0.18 -20.42
N ASP A 103 7.07 -0.26 -19.85
CA ASP A 103 8.25 -0.76 -20.54
C ASP A 103 8.33 -2.28 -20.46
N PHE A 104 7.53 -2.97 -19.64
CA PHE A 104 7.55 -4.42 -19.49
C PHE A 104 6.30 -5.08 -20.10
N ASP A 105 6.39 -5.48 -21.38
CA ASP A 105 5.29 -6.20 -22.05
C ASP A 105 5.63 -7.69 -22.13
N ASN A 106 5.18 -8.45 -21.13
CA ASN A 106 5.30 -9.89 -21.10
C ASN A 106 3.91 -10.53 -21.20
N GLU A 107 3.58 -11.02 -22.39
CA GLU A 107 2.29 -11.67 -22.69
C GLU A 107 1.98 -12.83 -21.72
N LYS A 108 3.01 -13.50 -21.19
CA LYS A 108 2.89 -14.61 -20.26
C LYS A 108 2.38 -14.16 -18.88
N LEU A 109 2.79 -12.98 -18.42
CA LEU A 109 2.31 -12.43 -17.15
C LEU A 109 0.86 -11.96 -17.23
N ARG A 110 0.39 -11.52 -18.40
CA ARG A 110 -1.01 -11.13 -18.58
C ARG A 110 -1.98 -12.29 -18.33
N GLY A 111 -1.58 -13.52 -18.67
CA GLY A 111 -2.38 -14.71 -18.34
C GLY A 111 -2.52 -14.93 -16.83
N LEU A 112 -1.53 -14.51 -16.04
CA LEU A 112 -1.48 -14.70 -14.59
C LEU A 112 -2.28 -13.67 -13.81
N SER A 113 -2.37 -12.44 -14.31
CA SER A 113 -3.01 -11.32 -13.62
C SER A 113 -4.54 -11.37 -13.64
N HIS A 114 -5.15 -12.30 -14.40
CA HIS A 114 -6.60 -12.57 -14.52
C HIS A 114 -7.50 -11.39 -14.89
N HIS A 115 -6.94 -10.22 -15.23
CA HIS A 115 -7.74 -9.11 -15.73
C HIS A 115 -7.98 -9.26 -17.24
N ALA A 116 -9.22 -9.02 -17.66
CA ALA A 116 -9.62 -9.20 -19.06
C ALA A 116 -9.02 -8.15 -20.00
N GLU A 117 -8.64 -6.99 -19.46
CA GLU A 117 -8.14 -5.83 -20.20
C GLU A 117 -6.85 -5.32 -19.58
N LYS A 118 -5.88 -4.93 -20.43
CA LYS A 118 -4.59 -4.38 -19.97
C LYS A 118 -4.83 -3.27 -18.95
N LEU A 119 -4.29 -3.44 -17.74
CA LEU A 119 -4.38 -2.41 -16.69
C LEU A 119 -3.83 -1.07 -17.19
N PRO A 120 -4.40 0.06 -16.75
CA PRO A 120 -3.76 1.34 -16.92
C PRO A 120 -2.36 1.31 -16.32
N SER A 121 -1.37 1.81 -17.07
CA SER A 121 0.00 1.80 -16.57
C SER A 121 0.13 2.68 -15.34
N VAL A 122 0.96 2.23 -14.38
CA VAL A 122 1.25 2.99 -13.16
C VAL A 122 1.73 4.39 -13.50
N LYS A 123 2.63 4.50 -14.48
CA LYS A 123 3.18 5.76 -14.95
C LYS A 123 2.14 6.69 -15.56
N ALA A 124 1.15 6.19 -16.31
CA ALA A 124 0.08 7.02 -16.86
C ALA A 124 -0.85 7.54 -15.75
N VAL A 125 -1.23 6.67 -14.80
CA VAL A 125 -2.03 7.05 -13.62
C VAL A 125 -1.28 8.12 -12.82
N CYS A 126 -0.02 7.88 -12.49
CA CYS A 126 0.78 8.82 -11.70
C CYS A 126 1.07 10.14 -12.40
N LYS A 127 1.26 10.12 -13.71
CA LYS A 127 1.38 11.35 -14.50
C LYS A 127 0.12 12.20 -14.38
N HIS A 128 -1.06 11.59 -14.53
CA HIS A 128 -2.32 12.31 -14.38
C HIS A 128 -2.52 12.83 -12.95
N VAL A 129 -2.27 12.01 -11.94
CA VAL A 129 -2.38 12.40 -10.51
C VAL A 129 -1.48 13.60 -10.19
N THR A 130 -0.22 13.56 -10.61
CA THR A 130 0.74 14.65 -10.37
C THR A 130 0.41 15.92 -11.16
N GLU A 131 -0.18 15.80 -12.36
CA GLU A 131 -0.70 16.93 -13.13
C GLU A 131 -1.88 17.60 -12.42
N VAL A 132 -2.87 16.83 -11.93
CA VAL A 132 -4.03 17.35 -11.19
C VAL A 132 -3.62 18.00 -9.86
N ARG A 133 -2.57 17.49 -9.21
CA ARG A 133 -2.02 18.03 -7.96
C ARG A 133 -1.08 19.21 -8.13
N GLU A 134 -0.67 19.51 -9.36
CA GLU A 134 0.37 20.49 -9.68
C GLU A 134 1.75 20.15 -9.03
N THR A 135 2.08 18.85 -8.91
CA THR A 135 3.31 18.32 -8.28
C THR A 135 4.10 17.38 -9.21
N PRO A 136 4.61 17.86 -10.36
CA PRO A 136 5.24 17.00 -11.37
C PRO A 136 6.55 16.35 -10.91
N ASP A 137 7.22 16.92 -9.91
CA ASP A 137 8.44 16.38 -9.30
C ASP A 137 8.19 15.16 -8.39
N ALA A 138 6.92 14.83 -8.12
CA ALA A 138 6.53 13.67 -7.33
C ALA A 138 6.24 12.40 -8.15
N LEU A 139 6.50 12.41 -9.47
CA LEU A 139 6.15 11.29 -10.36
C LEU A 139 6.79 9.97 -9.91
N ASP A 140 8.10 9.95 -9.64
CA ASP A 140 8.82 8.73 -9.26
C ASP A 140 8.32 8.18 -7.91
N GLY A 141 8.00 9.06 -6.95
CA GLY A 141 7.41 8.66 -5.67
C GLY A 141 6.03 8.04 -5.84
N CYS A 142 5.19 8.66 -6.68
CA CYS A 142 3.87 8.12 -7.00
C CYS A 142 3.96 6.72 -7.63
N VAL A 143 4.88 6.51 -8.58
CA VAL A 143 5.03 5.21 -9.26
C VAL A 143 5.30 4.11 -8.24
N LYS A 144 6.30 4.33 -7.38
CA LYS A 144 6.65 3.39 -6.30
C LYS A 144 5.48 3.12 -5.36
N ASP A 145 4.84 4.18 -4.86
CA ASP A 145 3.69 4.05 -3.96
C ASP A 145 2.56 3.24 -4.62
N THR A 146 2.37 3.41 -5.93
CA THR A 146 1.33 2.71 -6.69
C THR A 146 1.68 1.24 -6.96
N GLU A 147 2.94 0.90 -7.21
CA GLU A 147 3.41 -0.50 -7.29
C GLU A 147 3.14 -1.23 -5.98
N HIS A 148 3.44 -0.58 -4.84
CA HIS A 148 3.11 -1.07 -3.50
C HIS A 148 1.60 -1.23 -3.28
N TRP A 149 0.77 -0.31 -3.79
CA TRP A 149 -0.69 -0.46 -3.69
C TRP A 149 -1.21 -1.61 -4.54
N LEU A 150 -0.78 -1.72 -5.79
CA LEU A 150 -1.18 -2.79 -6.70
C LEU A 150 -0.87 -4.17 -6.11
N ALA A 151 0.28 -4.31 -5.44
CA ALA A 151 0.64 -5.48 -4.67
C ALA A 151 -0.40 -5.83 -3.59
N LYS A 152 -0.82 -4.85 -2.80
CA LYS A 152 -1.69 -5.00 -1.62
C LYS A 152 -3.17 -5.14 -1.94
N ILE A 153 -3.69 -4.37 -2.89
CA ILE A 153 -5.13 -4.33 -3.21
C ILE A 153 -5.51 -5.29 -4.34
N GLY A 154 -4.56 -5.60 -5.22
CA GLY A 154 -4.72 -6.54 -6.33
C GLY A 154 -5.25 -5.90 -7.62
N PRO A 155 -5.10 -6.59 -8.76
CA PRO A 155 -5.36 -6.03 -10.08
C PRO A 155 -6.79 -5.54 -10.28
N GLU A 156 -7.81 -6.28 -9.81
CA GLU A 156 -9.21 -5.91 -10.07
C GLU A 156 -9.63 -4.66 -9.31
N ILE A 157 -9.12 -4.47 -8.08
CA ILE A 157 -9.39 -3.26 -7.28
C ILE A 157 -8.55 -2.10 -7.80
N TYR A 158 -7.30 -2.37 -8.20
CA TYR A 158 -6.45 -1.36 -8.82
C TYR A 158 -7.06 -0.84 -10.13
N GLU A 159 -7.69 -1.67 -10.95
CA GLU A 159 -8.39 -1.21 -12.15
C GLU A 159 -9.46 -0.15 -11.82
N ASP A 160 -10.29 -0.41 -10.81
CA ASP A 160 -11.30 0.54 -10.31
C ASP A 160 -10.66 1.83 -9.81
N LEU A 161 -9.58 1.71 -9.02
CA LEU A 161 -8.83 2.84 -8.49
C LEU A 161 -8.20 3.67 -9.62
N ALA A 162 -7.55 3.02 -10.58
CA ALA A 162 -6.90 3.67 -11.71
C ALA A 162 -7.93 4.44 -12.54
N HIS A 163 -9.11 3.86 -12.81
CA HIS A 163 -10.21 4.56 -13.46
C HIS A 163 -10.68 5.76 -12.63
N CYS A 164 -10.86 5.58 -11.33
CA CYS A 164 -11.23 6.64 -10.40
C CYS A 164 -10.25 7.83 -10.48
N LEU A 165 -8.95 7.55 -10.40
CA LEU A 165 -7.86 8.52 -10.41
C LEU A 165 -7.77 9.23 -11.76
N LEU A 166 -7.85 8.50 -12.87
CA LEU A 166 -7.78 9.05 -14.24
C LEU A 166 -8.99 9.94 -14.59
N GLU A 167 -10.17 9.67 -14.00
CA GLU A 167 -11.35 10.50 -14.19
C GLU A 167 -11.37 11.77 -13.33
N ALA A 168 -10.63 11.78 -12.22
CA ALA A 168 -10.55 12.92 -11.32
C ALA A 168 -9.92 14.14 -12.00
N LYS A 169 -10.53 15.31 -11.82
CA LYS A 169 -10.11 16.60 -12.42
C LYS A 169 -9.63 17.60 -11.38
N THR A 170 -9.81 17.28 -10.11
CA THR A 170 -9.55 18.15 -8.97
C THR A 170 -8.86 17.36 -7.87
N ALA A 171 -8.13 18.06 -7.00
CA ALA A 171 -7.48 17.43 -5.85
C ALA A 171 -8.50 16.82 -4.88
N GLU A 172 -9.70 17.40 -4.77
CA GLU A 172 -10.79 16.87 -3.97
C GLU A 172 -11.33 15.54 -4.51
N GLU A 173 -11.51 15.42 -5.83
CA GLU A 173 -11.93 14.15 -6.46
C GLU A 173 -10.85 13.06 -6.35
N LEU A 174 -9.56 13.43 -6.39
CA LEU A 174 -8.47 12.50 -6.12
C LEU A 174 -8.51 11.99 -4.67
N ALA A 175 -8.72 12.89 -3.71
CA ALA A 175 -8.83 12.51 -2.31
C ALA A 175 -10.01 11.57 -2.05
N GLU A 176 -11.13 11.73 -2.76
CA GLU A 176 -12.26 10.78 -2.70
C GLU A 176 -11.87 9.37 -3.21
N CYS A 177 -11.01 9.27 -4.23
CA CYS A 177 -10.50 7.99 -4.72
C CYS A 177 -9.53 7.33 -3.73
N GLU A 178 -8.62 8.11 -3.14
CA GLU A 178 -7.68 7.63 -2.13
C GLU A 178 -8.38 7.22 -0.82
N GLU A 179 -9.43 7.94 -0.40
CA GLU A 179 -10.25 7.52 0.75
C GLU A 179 -10.94 6.18 0.47
N ALA A 180 -11.48 5.99 -0.74
CA ALA A 180 -12.10 4.73 -1.13
C ALA A 180 -11.09 3.57 -1.22
N GLU A 181 -9.85 3.86 -1.63
CA GLU A 181 -8.73 2.91 -1.65
C GLU A 181 -8.37 2.47 -0.22
N HIS A 182 -8.16 3.42 0.67
CA HIS A 182 -7.85 3.12 2.06
C HIS A 182 -8.98 2.32 2.75
N ASP A 183 -10.25 2.67 2.49
CA ASP A 183 -11.39 1.93 3.01
C ASP A 183 -11.42 0.47 2.51
N ILE A 184 -11.05 0.20 1.25
CA ILE A 184 -11.02 -1.16 0.72
C ILE A 184 -9.81 -1.94 1.23
N GLU A 185 -8.63 -1.32 1.36
CA GLU A 185 -7.41 -1.91 1.91
C GLU A 185 -7.69 -2.46 3.32
N VAL A 186 -8.28 -1.64 4.20
CA VAL A 186 -8.66 -2.05 5.57
C VAL A 186 -9.54 -3.31 5.57
N VAL A 187 -10.46 -3.41 4.62
CA VAL A 187 -11.40 -4.54 4.55
C VAL A 187 -10.76 -5.78 3.90
N LEU A 188 -9.80 -5.62 2.98
CA LEU A 188 -9.03 -6.71 2.37
C LEU A 188 -8.08 -7.34 3.38
N HIS A 189 -7.32 -6.54 4.11
CA HIS A 189 -6.34 -7.01 5.09
C HIS A 189 -6.98 -7.39 6.44
N GLY A 190 -8.15 -6.85 6.77
CA GLY A 190 -8.89 -7.23 7.99
C GLY A 190 -9.50 -8.64 7.96
N LYS A 191 -9.61 -9.27 6.79
CA LYS A 191 -10.13 -10.64 6.64
C LYS A 191 -9.23 -11.43 5.68
N THR A 192 -8.21 -12.07 6.23
CA THR A 192 -7.33 -12.99 5.50
C THR A 192 -8.16 -14.05 4.76
N ARG A 193 -8.00 -14.15 3.43
CA ARG A 193 -8.65 -15.18 2.61
C ARG A 193 -7.76 -16.40 2.41
N GLY A 194 -6.47 -16.26 2.66
CA GLY A 194 -5.46 -17.31 2.49
C GLY A 194 -5.46 -18.35 3.61
N ASP A 195 -4.54 -19.31 3.46
CA ASP A 195 -4.36 -20.42 4.42
C ASP A 195 -3.52 -20.03 5.65
N GLY A 196 -3.14 -18.75 5.78
CA GLY A 196 -2.27 -18.26 6.86
C GLY A 196 -0.86 -18.83 6.77
N LEU A 197 -0.26 -18.70 5.58
CA LEU A 197 1.08 -19.22 5.30
C LEU A 197 2.14 -18.53 6.17
N ASP A 198 3.19 -19.27 6.54
CA ASP A 198 4.29 -18.69 7.27
C ASP A 198 5.22 -17.89 6.33
N LYS A 199 5.95 -16.95 6.91
CA LYS A 199 6.87 -16.08 6.18
C LYS A 199 7.91 -16.86 5.36
N GLY A 200 8.43 -17.97 5.88
CA GLY A 200 9.45 -18.77 5.20
C GLY A 200 8.92 -19.42 3.93
N THR A 201 7.72 -20.00 3.99
CA THR A 201 7.02 -20.52 2.80
C THR A 201 6.82 -19.42 1.74
N CYS A 202 6.43 -18.22 2.16
CA CYS A 202 6.25 -17.09 1.26
C CYS A 202 7.57 -16.55 0.68
N ASP A 203 8.66 -16.54 1.47
CA ASP A 203 9.99 -16.17 0.98
C ASP A 203 10.47 -17.16 -0.10
N GLU A 204 10.33 -18.47 0.14
CA GLU A 204 10.71 -19.49 -0.85
C GLU A 204 9.89 -19.38 -2.14
N PHE A 205 8.58 -19.10 -2.00
CA PHE A 205 7.71 -18.83 -3.14
C PHE A 205 8.18 -17.62 -3.95
N TYR A 206 8.46 -16.52 -3.26
CA TYR A 206 8.88 -15.28 -3.91
C TYR A 206 10.19 -15.47 -4.66
N ASP A 207 11.19 -16.06 -4.03
CA ASP A 207 12.49 -16.33 -4.65
C ASP A 207 12.35 -17.24 -5.88
N HIS A 208 11.41 -18.20 -5.85
CA HIS A 208 11.10 -19.04 -7.01
C HIS A 208 10.41 -18.26 -8.13
N PHE A 209 9.42 -17.43 -7.82
CA PHE A 209 8.76 -16.58 -8.80
C PHE A 209 9.73 -15.59 -9.45
N GLU A 210 10.57 -14.92 -8.64
CA GLU A 210 11.62 -14.02 -9.09
C GLU A 210 12.55 -14.73 -10.07
N LYS A 211 13.03 -15.91 -9.72
CA LYS A 211 13.89 -16.72 -10.59
C LYS A 211 13.23 -17.03 -11.94
N LEU A 212 11.96 -17.42 -11.95
CA LEU A 212 11.23 -17.70 -13.20
C LEU A 212 11.08 -16.44 -14.05
N THR A 213 10.70 -15.33 -13.43
CA THR A 213 10.50 -14.04 -14.12
C THR A 213 11.81 -13.52 -14.70
N MET A 214 12.90 -13.59 -13.94
CA MET A 214 14.23 -13.14 -14.36
C MET A 214 14.78 -13.96 -15.53
N ALA A 215 14.42 -15.24 -15.62
CA ALA A 215 14.80 -16.07 -16.78
C ALA A 215 14.16 -15.59 -18.08
N GLU A 216 12.97 -14.98 -18.02
CA GLU A 216 12.20 -14.52 -19.18
C GLU A 216 12.38 -13.01 -19.45
N ALA A 217 12.88 -12.24 -18.48
CA ALA A 217 12.98 -10.78 -18.56
C ALA A 217 13.94 -10.27 -19.66
N GLY A 218 14.89 -11.09 -20.12
CA GLY A 218 15.80 -10.71 -21.21
C GLY A 218 16.56 -9.40 -20.94
N GLU A 219 16.44 -8.44 -21.86
CA GLU A 219 17.07 -7.11 -21.76
C GLU A 219 16.49 -6.24 -20.62
N GLN A 220 15.32 -6.61 -20.10
CA GLN A 220 14.60 -5.89 -19.05
C GLN A 220 14.85 -6.46 -17.65
N SER A 221 15.73 -7.47 -17.54
CA SER A 221 16.09 -8.11 -16.26
C SER A 221 16.38 -7.11 -15.14
N LYS A 222 17.12 -6.04 -15.40
CA LYS A 222 17.40 -5.03 -14.38
C LYS A 222 16.14 -4.29 -13.89
N LEU A 223 15.25 -3.91 -14.82
CA LEU A 223 13.99 -3.24 -14.46
C LEU A 223 13.13 -4.17 -13.59
N VAL A 224 13.00 -5.43 -14.01
CA VAL A 224 12.26 -6.46 -13.28
C VAL A 224 12.87 -6.70 -11.89
N GLU A 225 14.19 -6.80 -11.79
CA GLU A 225 14.91 -6.94 -10.51
C GLU A 225 14.61 -5.77 -9.58
N ASP A 226 14.74 -4.53 -10.07
CA ASP A 226 14.48 -3.31 -9.29
C ASP A 226 13.03 -3.29 -8.75
N ILE A 227 12.04 -3.63 -9.59
CA ILE A 227 10.62 -3.69 -9.19
C ILE A 227 10.39 -4.81 -8.16
N LEU A 228 10.90 -6.02 -8.41
CA LEU A 228 10.72 -7.15 -7.52
C LEU A 228 11.41 -6.92 -6.17
N GLU A 229 12.57 -6.27 -6.12
CA GLU A 229 13.18 -5.89 -4.84
C GLU A 229 12.31 -4.90 -4.06
N GLU A 230 11.70 -3.93 -4.75
CA GLU A 230 10.86 -2.90 -4.16
C GLU A 230 9.58 -3.48 -3.55
N VAL A 231 8.86 -4.33 -4.30
CA VAL A 231 7.57 -4.88 -3.82
C VAL A 231 7.69 -6.14 -2.97
N ARG A 232 8.90 -6.68 -2.76
CA ARG A 232 9.12 -7.96 -2.06
C ARG A 232 8.41 -8.00 -0.71
N ALA A 233 8.54 -6.96 0.11
CA ALA A 233 7.95 -6.95 1.46
C ALA A 233 6.42 -7.07 1.42
N ASP A 234 5.77 -6.36 0.51
CA ASP A 234 4.31 -6.39 0.37
C ASP A 234 3.83 -7.71 -0.24
N MET A 235 4.60 -8.28 -1.17
CA MET A 235 4.33 -9.59 -1.73
C MET A 235 4.38 -10.71 -0.68
N ILE A 236 5.33 -10.63 0.25
CA ILE A 236 5.41 -11.59 1.37
C ILE A 236 4.21 -11.44 2.30
N VAL A 237 3.84 -10.22 2.68
CA VAL A 237 2.64 -9.99 3.53
C VAL A 237 1.38 -10.49 2.83
N THR A 238 1.21 -10.13 1.57
CA THR A 238 0.08 -10.55 0.73
C THR A 238 0.02 -12.07 0.59
N CYS A 239 1.16 -12.73 0.38
CA CYS A 239 1.25 -14.20 0.36
C CYS A 239 0.77 -14.81 1.68
N MET A 240 1.19 -14.27 2.82
CA MET A 240 0.79 -14.79 4.13
C MET A 240 -0.73 -14.62 4.39
N GLU A 241 -1.31 -13.52 3.93
CA GLU A 241 -2.70 -13.15 4.21
C GLU A 241 -3.70 -13.70 3.19
N GLN A 242 -3.32 -13.77 1.92
CA GLN A 242 -4.20 -14.09 0.79
C GLN A 242 -3.77 -15.36 0.05
N GLY A 243 -2.52 -15.78 0.17
CA GLY A 243 -1.99 -16.97 -0.51
C GLY A 243 -2.62 -18.26 0.03
N THR A 244 -2.92 -19.18 -0.89
CA THR A 244 -3.38 -20.53 -0.53
C THR A 244 -2.24 -21.52 -0.68
N LYS A 245 -2.19 -22.53 0.17
CA LYS A 245 -1.20 -23.60 0.11
C LYS A 245 -1.25 -24.34 -1.23
N ALA A 246 -2.44 -24.53 -1.79
CA ALA A 246 -2.62 -25.19 -3.08
C ALA A 246 -1.99 -24.39 -4.24
N GLU A 247 -2.19 -23.08 -4.27
CA GLU A 247 -1.60 -22.17 -5.25
C GLU A 247 -0.06 -22.19 -5.15
N ILE A 248 0.49 -22.00 -3.96
CA ILE A 248 1.94 -22.00 -3.72
C ILE A 248 2.57 -23.34 -4.07
N GLU A 249 1.99 -24.46 -3.60
CA GLU A 249 2.53 -25.79 -3.90
C GLU A 249 2.46 -26.13 -5.39
N CYS A 250 1.52 -25.55 -6.14
CA CYS A 250 1.49 -25.69 -7.59
C CYS A 250 2.61 -24.85 -8.23
N ALA A 251 2.71 -23.57 -7.85
CA ALA A 251 3.71 -22.66 -8.40
C ALA A 251 5.15 -23.16 -8.18
N MET A 252 5.43 -23.69 -6.99
CA MET A 252 6.76 -24.23 -6.64
C MET A 252 7.14 -25.50 -7.41
N LYS A 253 6.20 -26.18 -8.06
CA LYS A 253 6.45 -27.39 -8.86
C LYS A 253 6.73 -27.10 -10.32
N THR A 254 6.38 -25.91 -10.81
CA THR A 254 6.69 -25.52 -12.18
C THR A 254 8.07 -24.89 -12.27
N ASP A 255 8.75 -25.18 -13.37
CA ASP A 255 10.00 -24.60 -13.82
C ASP A 255 9.81 -23.59 -14.95
N ASP A 256 8.56 -23.29 -15.27
CA ASP A 256 8.14 -22.55 -16.45
C ASP A 256 7.04 -21.55 -16.05
N ILE A 257 7.25 -20.27 -16.38
CA ILE A 257 6.33 -19.20 -16.06
C ILE A 257 4.98 -19.39 -16.78
N ASP A 258 4.99 -20.01 -17.98
CA ASP A 258 3.78 -20.26 -18.78
C ASP A 258 2.83 -21.22 -18.06
N LYS A 259 3.35 -22.12 -17.21
CA LYS A 259 2.52 -23.08 -16.47
C LYS A 259 2.01 -22.54 -15.14
N LEU A 260 2.41 -21.33 -14.73
CA LEU A 260 1.88 -20.72 -13.50
C LEU A 260 0.39 -20.38 -13.64
N GLU A 261 -0.12 -20.19 -14.87
CA GLU A 261 -1.53 -19.89 -15.09
C GLU A 261 -2.44 -21.03 -14.62
N ASP A 262 -1.96 -22.27 -14.75
CA ASP A 262 -2.63 -23.48 -14.28
C ASP A 262 -2.68 -23.57 -12.75
N CYS A 263 -1.81 -22.83 -12.05
CA CYS A 263 -1.72 -22.81 -10.59
C CYS A 263 -2.60 -21.76 -9.94
N SER A 264 -3.03 -20.77 -10.71
CA SER A 264 -3.98 -19.79 -10.19
C SER A 264 -5.27 -20.50 -9.81
N PRO A 265 -5.85 -20.21 -8.63
CA PRO A 265 -7.14 -20.77 -8.28
C PRO A 265 -8.12 -20.41 -9.39
N LYS A 266 -8.74 -21.42 -10.01
CA LYS A 266 -9.85 -21.21 -10.95
C LYS A 266 -10.99 -20.61 -10.13
N LEU A 267 -10.98 -19.28 -10.05
CA LEU A 267 -11.91 -18.36 -9.40
C LEU A 267 -12.94 -19.08 -8.52
N LEU A 268 -12.73 -19.05 -7.19
CA LEU A 268 -13.74 -19.42 -6.20
C LEU A 268 -15.07 -18.68 -6.45
#